data_AF-A0A0L0H6S1-F1
#
_entry.id   AF-A0A0L0H6S1-F1
#
_cell.length_a   1.000
_cell.length_b   1.000
_cell.length_c   1.000
_cell.angle_alpha   90.00
_cell.angle_beta   90.00
_cell.angle_gamma   90.00
#
_symmetry.space_group_name_H-M   'P 1'
#
loop_
_entity.id
_entity.type
_entity.pdbx_description
1 polymer ?
#
loop_
_entity_poly.entity_id
_entity_poly.type
_entity_poly.pdbx_seq_one_letter_code
_entity_poly.pdbx_strand_id
1 'polypeptide(L)'
;MRTSLSRLERSSGFHCQMSAMETPVQKRELGDRTLLAGKHKANWVYWVISKWVDFAMSTYYRETFVTGLENLPTDRGCIVAANHWNMAVDIGALIQSCPRKVHFWTKAELFMGPPGVKRFMQAMGCLPVNRNSRSGKKESNEDLFEATIETLLKGGVIAIFPEGTSHHTSHLTELKDGAAWAALQFAAAINETTAVAPVVPVGITYEPNKHHWRTFVHVRYGQPVDVASFVAEFKEEPRAAVKKLTAKLQTSLESVTINAPSWHTLELASKARSIVLGREAATRDVKVINSILKLLDGSDPIATTAHAKLKSYSEHLKMLQVTDEDVETMATPHVPSLVCECLYHLFVSALAMVAIFPSFMVHLPSLLVVGLLSSRETFEESKAQVQIFAAHAVVPSTYAAWYYFCRKRFGVNGWASAIWVYLTLVGLGVLYLRLEDIRREAFTRLARSWRLLRVCAKGKGTRQLRILTERRVEVRESFLRLLKDGL
;
A
#
# COMPACT_ATOMS: atom_id res chain seq x y z
N MET A 1 4.38 -42.56 0.51
CA MET A 1 3.67 -41.27 0.55
C MET A 1 4.54 -40.04 0.22
N ARG A 2 5.87 -40.04 0.44
CA ARG A 2 6.77 -38.98 -0.08
C ARG A 2 6.95 -39.00 -1.62
N THR A 3 6.77 -40.16 -2.24
CA THR A 3 6.87 -40.37 -3.69
C THR A 3 5.58 -40.00 -4.46
N SER A 4 4.43 -39.87 -3.80
CA SER A 4 3.18 -39.45 -4.46
C SER A 4 3.02 -37.92 -4.49
N LEU A 5 3.47 -37.22 -3.45
CA LEU A 5 3.49 -35.75 -3.40
C LEU A 5 4.44 -35.15 -4.45
N SER A 6 5.67 -35.68 -4.55
CA SER A 6 6.66 -35.22 -5.54
C SER A 6 6.30 -35.56 -7.00
N ARG A 7 5.42 -36.55 -7.23
CA ARG A 7 4.94 -36.93 -8.56
C ARG A 7 3.70 -36.11 -8.98
N LEU A 8 2.89 -35.64 -8.02
CA LEU A 8 1.78 -34.69 -8.23
C LEU A 8 2.25 -33.24 -8.46
N GLU A 9 3.35 -32.84 -7.79
CA GLU A 9 3.97 -31.52 -8.02
C GLU A 9 4.56 -31.38 -9.43
N ARG A 10 5.00 -32.49 -10.07
CA ARG A 10 5.51 -32.48 -11.45
C ARG A 10 4.45 -32.75 -12.52
N SER A 11 3.34 -33.41 -12.20
CA SER A 11 2.31 -33.77 -13.19
C SER A 11 1.26 -32.70 -13.42
N SER A 12 1.20 -31.67 -12.58
CA SER A 12 0.40 -30.48 -12.87
C SER A 12 1.31 -29.48 -13.57
N GLY A 13 1.06 -29.17 -14.85
CA GLY A 13 1.74 -28.08 -15.59
C GLY A 13 1.50 -26.67 -15.00
N PHE A 14 1.13 -26.61 -13.72
CA PHE A 14 0.67 -25.47 -12.97
C PHE A 14 1.80 -24.58 -12.46
N HIS A 15 2.99 -25.13 -12.22
CA HIS A 15 4.13 -24.28 -11.88
C HIS A 15 4.51 -23.37 -13.06
N CYS A 16 4.30 -23.83 -14.30
CA CYS A 16 4.49 -23.05 -15.51
C CYS A 16 3.39 -21.98 -15.71
N GLN A 17 2.13 -22.26 -15.35
CA GLN A 17 1.03 -21.28 -15.44
C GLN A 17 1.01 -20.26 -14.29
N MET A 18 1.43 -20.64 -13.08
CA MET A 18 1.63 -19.69 -11.98
C MET A 18 2.83 -18.78 -12.21
N SER A 19 3.92 -19.30 -12.78
CA SER A 19 5.05 -18.49 -13.24
C SER A 19 4.63 -17.47 -14.33
N ALA A 20 3.60 -17.77 -15.13
CA ALA A 20 3.02 -16.84 -16.09
C ALA A 20 2.08 -15.79 -15.46
N MET A 21 1.59 -15.99 -14.22
CA MET A 21 0.82 -15.01 -13.45
C MET A 21 1.68 -14.17 -12.51
N GLU A 22 2.91 -14.60 -12.22
CA GLU A 22 3.90 -13.79 -11.52
C GLU A 22 4.39 -12.67 -12.44
N THR A 23 3.64 -11.56 -12.51
CA THR A 23 4.21 -10.30 -13.00
C THR A 23 5.49 -10.03 -12.19
N PRO A 24 6.64 -9.77 -12.84
CA PRO A 24 7.90 -9.58 -12.12
C PRO A 24 7.72 -8.43 -11.13
N VAL A 25 7.69 -8.78 -9.85
CA VAL A 25 7.61 -7.82 -8.76
C VAL A 25 8.98 -7.18 -8.69
N GLN A 26 9.12 -5.99 -9.28
CA GLN A 26 10.31 -5.20 -9.11
C GLN A 26 10.37 -4.74 -7.66
N LYS A 27 11.14 -5.45 -6.84
CA LYS A 27 11.58 -4.97 -5.54
C LYS A 27 12.54 -3.82 -5.80
N ARG A 28 12.02 -2.60 -5.83
CA ARG A 28 12.86 -1.41 -6.05
C ARG A 28 13.83 -1.29 -4.89
N GLU A 29 15.13 -1.32 -5.18
CA GLU A 29 16.14 -0.99 -4.18
C GLU A 29 16.03 0.51 -3.85
N LEU A 30 16.04 0.79 -2.54
CA LEU A 30 15.83 2.11 -1.97
C LEU A 30 16.91 3.07 -2.48
N GLY A 31 16.58 3.94 -3.44
CA GLY A 31 17.46 5.03 -3.85
C GLY A 31 17.68 5.23 -5.35
N ASP A 32 17.33 4.28 -6.21
CA ASP A 32 17.54 4.45 -7.65
C ASP A 32 16.49 5.41 -8.25
N ARG A 33 16.87 6.70 -8.30
CA ARG A 33 16.11 7.82 -8.87
C ARG A 33 16.71 8.32 -10.16
N THR A 34 17.39 7.45 -10.92
CA THR A 34 17.67 7.66 -12.35
C THR A 34 16.44 8.21 -13.09
N LEU A 35 15.25 7.92 -12.57
CA LEU A 35 13.93 8.30 -13.04
C LEU A 35 13.49 9.78 -12.88
N LEU A 36 14.14 10.60 -12.03
CA LEU A 36 13.94 12.06 -12.11
C LEU A 36 14.50 12.66 -13.42
N ALA A 37 15.18 11.84 -14.24
CA ALA A 37 15.67 12.16 -15.58
C ALA A 37 14.58 12.08 -16.67
N GLY A 38 13.35 12.51 -16.37
CA GLY A 38 12.49 13.00 -17.46
C GLY A 38 13.17 14.18 -18.16
N LYS A 39 12.78 14.49 -19.41
CA LYS A 39 13.32 15.63 -20.18
C LYS A 39 13.31 16.96 -19.41
N HIS A 40 12.47 17.09 -18.39
CA HIS A 40 12.42 18.22 -17.46
C HIS A 40 12.97 17.83 -16.08
N LYS A 41 14.19 18.29 -15.76
CA LYS A 41 14.76 18.16 -14.41
C LYS A 41 13.80 18.80 -13.41
N ALA A 42 13.30 18.01 -12.46
CA ALA A 42 12.54 18.55 -11.34
C ALA A 42 13.40 19.60 -10.61
N ASN A 43 12.79 20.69 -10.14
CA ASN A 43 13.52 21.69 -9.37
C ASN A 43 14.08 21.05 -8.09
N TRP A 44 15.18 21.61 -7.57
CA TRP A 44 15.86 21.07 -6.39
C TRP A 44 14.93 20.95 -5.18
N VAL A 45 13.93 21.84 -5.07
CA VAL A 45 12.91 21.81 -4.01
C VAL A 45 12.08 20.53 -4.07
N TYR A 46 11.57 20.15 -5.25
CA TYR A 46 10.85 18.91 -5.43
C TYR A 46 11.74 17.69 -5.17
N TRP A 47 13.02 17.75 -5.56
CA TRP A 47 13.99 16.70 -5.24
C TRP A 47 14.14 16.50 -3.72
N VAL A 48 14.31 17.60 -2.96
CA VAL A 48 14.40 17.55 -1.49
C VAL A 48 13.11 16.98 -0.89
N ILE A 49 11.96 17.49 -1.33
CA ILE A 49 10.65 17.04 -0.81
C ILE A 49 10.42 15.57 -1.12
N SER A 50 10.67 15.13 -2.34
CA SER A 50 10.53 13.72 -2.69
C SER A 50 11.50 12.84 -1.88
N LYS A 51 12.72 13.28 -1.58
CA LYS A 51 13.64 12.56 -0.68
C LYS A 51 13.12 12.46 0.74
N TRP A 52 12.52 13.54 1.24
CA TRP A 52 11.84 13.53 2.53
C TRP A 52 10.61 12.60 2.54
N VAL A 53 9.76 12.65 1.51
CA VAL A 53 8.59 11.75 1.39
C VAL A 53 9.02 10.28 1.37
N ASP A 54 10.05 9.95 0.61
CA ASP A 54 10.59 8.59 0.53
C ASP A 54 11.15 8.13 1.87
N PHE A 55 11.86 9.01 2.60
CA PHE A 55 12.30 8.74 3.97
C PHE A 55 11.11 8.56 4.92
N ALA A 56 10.08 9.41 4.83
CA ALA A 56 8.89 9.35 5.67
C ALA A 56 8.08 8.07 5.45
N MET A 57 7.88 7.69 4.18
CA MET A 57 7.20 6.45 3.80
C MET A 57 8.02 5.23 4.23
N SER A 58 9.35 5.23 4.08
CA SER A 58 10.23 4.10 4.41
C SER A 58 10.46 3.89 5.91
N THR A 59 10.31 4.96 6.71
CA THR A 59 10.37 4.86 8.18
C THR A 59 9.03 4.39 8.76
N TYR A 60 7.93 4.70 8.08
CA TYR A 60 6.59 4.32 8.51
C TYR A 60 6.14 2.95 8.00
N TYR A 61 6.22 2.71 6.69
CA TYR A 61 5.91 1.43 6.06
C TYR A 61 7.16 0.57 5.97
N ARG A 62 7.00 -0.74 6.19
CA ARG A 62 8.10 -1.69 6.10
C ARG A 62 8.58 -1.85 4.67
N GLU A 63 7.65 -1.88 3.72
CA GLU A 63 7.94 -2.06 2.30
C GLU A 63 6.85 -1.41 1.44
N THR A 64 7.27 -0.83 0.31
CA THR A 64 6.41 -0.30 -0.74
C THR A 64 6.65 -1.11 -2.00
N PHE A 65 5.65 -1.85 -2.45
CA PHE A 65 5.68 -2.62 -3.69
C PHE A 65 5.13 -1.79 -4.84
N VAL A 66 5.76 -1.87 -6.01
CA VAL A 66 5.29 -1.22 -7.23
C VAL A 66 5.17 -2.27 -8.34
N THR A 67 4.01 -2.33 -8.99
CA THR A 67 3.76 -3.22 -10.13
C THR A 67 3.12 -2.46 -11.29
N GLY A 68 3.33 -2.94 -12.52
CA GLY A 68 2.72 -2.36 -13.72
C GLY A 68 3.33 -1.02 -14.16
N LEU A 69 4.49 -0.65 -13.62
CA LEU A 69 5.10 0.66 -13.87
C LEU A 69 5.41 0.90 -15.35
N GLU A 70 5.61 -0.17 -16.12
CA GLU A 70 5.74 -0.18 -17.58
C GLU A 70 4.54 0.42 -18.31
N ASN A 71 3.36 0.47 -17.67
CA ASN A 71 2.16 1.10 -18.22
C ASN A 71 2.20 2.62 -18.14
N LEU A 72 3.11 3.21 -17.37
CA LEU A 72 3.27 4.65 -17.28
C LEU A 72 4.03 5.16 -18.51
N PRO A 73 3.46 6.04 -19.34
CA PRO A 73 4.17 6.62 -20.49
C PRO A 73 5.46 7.32 -20.04
N THR A 74 6.51 7.26 -20.85
CA THR A 74 7.82 7.89 -20.54
C THR A 74 8.15 9.05 -21.47
N ASP A 75 7.48 9.12 -22.62
CA ASP A 75 7.72 10.01 -23.75
C ASP A 75 6.76 11.22 -23.81
N ARG A 76 5.60 11.13 -23.15
CA ARG A 76 4.54 12.15 -23.17
C ARG A 76 3.89 12.39 -21.81
N GLY A 77 3.08 13.45 -21.72
CA GLY A 77 2.28 13.75 -20.53
C GLY A 77 1.24 12.67 -20.26
N CYS A 78 0.86 12.48 -19.00
CA CYS A 78 -0.21 11.55 -18.65
C CYS A 78 -0.96 11.97 -17.38
N ILE A 79 -2.21 11.55 -17.29
CA ILE A 79 -3.01 11.69 -16.08
C ILE A 79 -2.96 10.35 -15.34
N VAL A 80 -2.60 10.38 -14.06
CA VAL A 80 -2.71 9.24 -13.15
C VAL A 80 -4.00 9.38 -12.36
N ALA A 81 -4.92 8.44 -12.52
CA ALA A 81 -6.18 8.40 -11.76
C ALA A 81 -6.07 7.35 -10.66
N ALA A 82 -5.99 7.76 -9.40
CA ALA A 82 -5.77 6.86 -8.27
C ALA A 82 -6.94 6.84 -7.27
N ASN A 83 -7.18 5.69 -6.62
CA ASN A 83 -8.12 5.64 -5.49
C ASN A 83 -7.55 6.40 -4.27
N HIS A 84 -8.43 6.80 -3.35
CA HIS A 84 -8.11 7.69 -2.25
C HIS A 84 -8.51 7.11 -0.87
N TRP A 85 -7.76 6.12 -0.38
CA TRP A 85 -8.04 5.47 0.90
C TRP A 85 -7.48 6.22 2.11
N ASN A 86 -6.35 6.88 1.96
CA ASN A 86 -5.78 7.76 2.97
C ASN A 86 -5.88 9.21 2.48
N MET A 87 -5.35 10.15 3.25
CA MET A 87 -5.20 11.53 2.82
C MET A 87 -3.80 11.76 2.21
N ALA A 88 -2.90 12.44 2.92
CA ALA A 88 -1.58 12.77 2.40
C ALA A 88 -0.68 11.55 2.11
N VAL A 89 -1.00 10.38 2.68
CA VAL A 89 -0.22 9.16 2.46
C VAL A 89 -0.36 8.63 1.04
N ASP A 90 -1.54 8.75 0.42
CA ASP A 90 -1.73 8.34 -0.99
C ASP A 90 -0.87 9.20 -1.94
N ILE A 91 -0.77 10.50 -1.63
CA ILE A 91 0.14 11.42 -2.32
C ILE A 91 1.59 10.96 -2.13
N GLY A 92 1.96 10.60 -0.90
CA GLY A 92 3.28 10.06 -0.58
C GLY A 92 3.62 8.79 -1.34
N ALA A 93 2.67 7.86 -1.44
CA ALA A 93 2.79 6.63 -2.20
C ALA A 93 3.03 6.90 -3.69
N LEU A 94 2.30 7.85 -4.29
CA LEU A 94 2.50 8.25 -5.69
C LEU A 94 3.83 8.97 -5.91
N ILE A 95 4.28 9.84 -5.00
CA ILE A 95 5.59 10.49 -5.09
C ILE A 95 6.74 9.46 -4.96
N GLN A 96 6.59 8.46 -4.08
CA GLN A 96 7.58 7.42 -3.87
C GLN A 96 7.65 6.43 -5.05
N SER A 97 6.50 6.02 -5.57
CA SER A 97 6.40 5.01 -6.64
C SER A 97 6.63 5.58 -8.03
N CYS A 98 6.17 6.81 -8.30
CA CYS A 98 6.27 7.38 -9.63
C CYS A 98 7.71 7.81 -9.96
N PRO A 99 8.24 7.42 -11.13
CA PRO A 99 9.55 7.85 -11.59
C PRO A 99 9.64 9.36 -11.83
N ARG A 100 8.54 9.95 -12.30
CA ARG A 100 8.46 11.33 -12.82
C ARG A 100 7.87 12.26 -11.76
N LYS A 101 8.13 13.57 -11.88
CA LYS A 101 7.47 14.57 -11.04
C LYS A 101 5.95 14.46 -11.20
N VAL A 102 5.27 14.22 -10.09
CA VAL A 102 3.81 14.16 -10.01
C VAL A 102 3.25 15.51 -9.55
N HIS A 103 2.25 16.00 -10.27
CA HIS A 103 1.48 17.18 -9.95
C HIS A 103 0.11 16.78 -9.40
N PHE A 104 -0.42 17.47 -8.40
CA PHE A 104 -1.64 17.05 -7.70
C PHE A 104 -2.70 18.12 -7.73
N TRP A 105 -3.91 17.75 -8.12
CA TRP A 105 -5.09 18.58 -7.91
C TRP A 105 -5.37 18.71 -6.41
N THR A 106 -5.12 19.89 -5.86
CA THR A 106 -5.10 20.16 -4.41
C THR A 106 -6.11 21.24 -4.06
N LYS A 107 -6.83 21.07 -2.96
CA LYS A 107 -7.87 22.01 -2.50
C LYS A 107 -7.28 23.43 -2.33
N ALA A 108 -7.91 24.45 -2.93
CA ALA A 108 -7.37 25.81 -2.95
C ALA A 108 -7.19 26.42 -1.53
N GLU A 109 -8.04 26.05 -0.56
CA GLU A 109 -7.91 26.52 0.83
C GLU A 109 -6.58 26.11 1.48
N LEU A 110 -5.93 25.05 0.99
CA LEU A 110 -4.62 24.63 1.49
C LEU A 110 -3.48 25.58 1.05
N PHE A 111 -3.71 26.47 0.08
CA PHE A 111 -2.75 27.48 -0.36
C PHE A 111 -2.85 28.79 0.44
N MET A 112 -3.92 28.98 1.21
CA MET A 112 -4.19 30.19 2.00
C MET A 112 -3.48 30.24 3.36
N GLY A 113 -2.54 29.32 3.61
CA GLY A 113 -1.79 29.26 4.86
C GLY A 113 -0.78 30.40 5.06
N PRO A 114 0.05 30.31 6.11
CA PRO A 114 1.10 31.29 6.42
C PRO A 114 2.04 31.61 5.23
N PRO A 115 2.79 32.74 5.28
CA PRO A 115 3.73 33.12 4.23
C PRO A 115 4.66 31.97 3.85
N GLY A 116 4.70 31.63 2.56
CA GLY A 116 5.52 30.53 2.02
C GLY A 116 4.76 29.24 1.72
N VAL A 117 3.57 29.00 2.29
CA VAL A 117 2.75 27.79 2.01
C VAL A 117 2.39 27.69 0.53
N LYS A 118 1.91 28.78 -0.08
CA LYS A 118 1.61 28.81 -1.52
C LYS A 118 2.81 28.39 -2.38
N ARG A 119 4.01 28.93 -2.08
CA ARG A 119 5.25 28.60 -2.80
C ARG A 119 5.67 27.15 -2.59
N PHE A 120 5.51 26.65 -1.37
CA PHE A 120 5.79 25.25 -1.03
C PHE A 120 4.86 24.29 -1.78
N MET A 121 3.55 24.56 -1.79
CA MET A 121 2.56 23.78 -2.53
C MET A 121 2.84 23.77 -4.03
N GLN A 122 3.14 24.93 -4.62
CA GLN A 122 3.53 25.03 -6.04
C GLN A 122 4.83 24.23 -6.32
N ALA A 123 5.81 24.27 -5.40
CA ALA A 123 7.03 23.49 -5.54
C ALA A 123 6.79 21.98 -5.48
N MET A 124 5.85 21.53 -4.64
CA MET A 124 5.36 20.13 -4.59
C MET A 124 4.62 19.70 -5.86
N GLY A 125 4.29 20.63 -6.77
CA GLY A 125 3.49 20.35 -7.96
C GLY A 125 1.98 20.39 -7.70
N CYS A 126 1.53 20.98 -6.59
CA CYS A 126 0.11 21.13 -6.32
C CYS A 126 -0.51 22.20 -7.23
N LEU A 127 -1.59 21.84 -7.92
CA LEU A 127 -2.44 22.72 -8.71
C LEU A 127 -3.72 23.03 -7.90
N PRO A 128 -4.03 24.30 -7.60
CA PRO A 128 -5.19 24.65 -6.76
C PRO A 128 -6.51 24.34 -7.47
N VAL A 129 -7.45 23.71 -6.77
CA VAL A 129 -8.79 23.40 -7.24
C VAL A 129 -9.82 24.06 -6.33
N ASN A 130 -10.70 24.87 -6.92
CA ASN A 130 -11.84 25.47 -6.23
C ASN A 130 -13.01 24.47 -6.24
N ARG A 131 -13.25 23.83 -5.09
CA ARG A 131 -14.31 22.81 -4.94
C ARG A 131 -15.63 23.37 -4.40
N ASN A 132 -15.70 24.66 -4.04
CA ASN A 132 -16.85 25.26 -3.39
C ASN A 132 -17.34 26.54 -4.09
N SER A 133 -18.51 26.45 -4.72
CA SER A 133 -19.48 27.54 -4.80
C SER A 133 -20.33 27.54 -3.52
N ARG A 134 -19.73 27.77 -2.35
CA ARG A 134 -20.51 27.98 -1.10
C ARG A 134 -21.30 29.31 -1.13
N SER A 135 -21.04 30.15 -2.15
CA SER A 135 -21.62 31.48 -2.38
C SER A 135 -22.55 31.55 -3.60
N GLY A 136 -22.93 30.42 -4.22
CA GLY A 136 -23.77 30.43 -5.43
C GLY A 136 -23.09 30.97 -6.69
N LYS A 137 -21.85 31.49 -6.60
CA LYS A 137 -20.99 31.78 -7.75
C LYS A 137 -20.12 30.57 -8.07
N LYS A 138 -20.29 30.06 -9.29
CA LYS A 138 -19.41 29.06 -9.90
C LYS A 138 -18.10 29.78 -10.27
N GLU A 139 -17.13 29.79 -9.38
CA GLU A 139 -15.78 30.24 -9.76
C GLU A 139 -15.26 29.31 -10.86
N SER A 140 -14.72 29.87 -11.94
CA SER A 140 -14.26 29.08 -13.06
C SER A 140 -13.00 28.32 -12.64
N ASN A 141 -12.97 27.01 -12.89
CA ASN A 141 -11.76 26.19 -12.75
C ASN A 141 -10.86 26.32 -14.00
N GLU A 142 -11.00 27.42 -14.76
CA GLU A 142 -10.27 27.66 -16.01
C GLU A 142 -8.76 27.65 -15.77
N ASP A 143 -8.28 28.38 -14.76
CA ASP A 143 -6.87 28.40 -14.35
C ASP A 143 -6.32 27.00 -14.04
N LEU A 144 -7.13 26.14 -13.42
CA LEU A 144 -6.74 24.76 -13.12
C LEU A 144 -6.59 23.94 -14.40
N PHE A 145 -7.55 24.06 -15.32
CA PHE A 145 -7.52 23.33 -16.58
C PHE A 145 -6.39 23.83 -17.48
N GLU A 146 -6.14 25.13 -17.55
CA GLU A 146 -5.01 25.71 -18.27
C GLU A 146 -3.68 25.20 -17.71
N ALA A 147 -3.48 25.26 -16.39
CA ALA A 147 -2.27 24.73 -15.75
C ALA A 147 -2.11 23.22 -15.94
N THR A 148 -3.22 22.48 -15.99
CA THR A 148 -3.25 21.04 -16.29
C THR A 148 -2.79 20.81 -17.74
N ILE A 149 -3.34 21.53 -18.71
CA ILE A 149 -2.97 21.43 -20.12
C ILE A 149 -1.48 21.75 -20.32
N GLU A 150 -1.00 22.87 -19.75
CA GLU A 150 0.41 23.23 -19.83
C GLU A 150 1.33 22.15 -19.27
N THR A 151 0.96 21.57 -18.13
CA THR A 151 1.76 20.53 -17.47
C THR A 151 1.81 19.27 -18.35
N LEU A 152 0.70 18.88 -18.97
CA LEU A 152 0.64 17.74 -19.89
C LEU A 152 1.43 18.00 -21.19
N LEU A 153 1.35 19.22 -21.76
CA LEU A 153 2.14 19.63 -22.93
C LEU A 153 3.65 19.56 -22.65
N LYS A 154 4.08 19.93 -21.44
CA LYS A 154 5.47 19.80 -20.97
C LYS A 154 5.87 18.35 -20.65
N GLY A 155 5.03 17.37 -20.96
CA GLY A 155 5.29 15.97 -20.63
C GLY A 155 5.33 15.72 -19.13
N GLY A 156 4.48 16.39 -18.35
CA GLY A 156 4.32 16.17 -16.91
C GLY A 156 3.33 15.05 -16.56
N VAL A 157 3.36 14.61 -15.31
CA VAL A 157 2.36 13.66 -14.77
C VAL A 157 1.43 14.40 -13.82
N ILE A 158 0.12 14.26 -14.02
CA ILE A 158 -0.89 14.83 -13.14
C ILE A 158 -1.63 13.71 -12.44
N ALA A 159 -1.52 13.62 -11.12
CA ALA A 159 -2.32 12.73 -10.30
C ALA A 159 -3.64 13.41 -9.90
N ILE A 160 -4.73 12.69 -10.16
CA ILE A 160 -6.10 13.04 -9.80
C ILE A 160 -6.68 11.88 -9.01
N PHE A 161 -7.38 12.20 -7.91
CA PHE A 161 -8.17 11.24 -7.14
C PHE A 161 -9.65 11.40 -7.53
N PRO A 162 -10.15 10.64 -8.53
CA PRO A 162 -11.46 10.90 -9.13
C PRO A 162 -12.64 10.66 -8.18
N GLU A 163 -12.47 9.98 -7.05
CA GLU A 163 -13.47 9.85 -5.98
C GLU A 163 -13.80 11.23 -5.34
N GLY A 164 -12.84 12.16 -5.38
CA GLY A 164 -13.00 13.53 -4.90
C GLY A 164 -12.99 13.70 -3.38
N THR A 165 -13.01 12.61 -2.60
CA THR A 165 -12.86 12.59 -1.14
C THR A 165 -12.14 11.32 -0.71
N SER A 166 -11.36 11.37 0.37
CA SER A 166 -10.79 10.18 1.00
C SER A 166 -11.86 9.44 1.81
N HIS A 167 -11.81 8.11 1.88
CA HIS A 167 -12.85 7.32 2.55
C HIS A 167 -12.30 6.05 3.23
N HIS A 168 -13.15 5.41 4.05
CA HIS A 168 -12.87 4.14 4.73
C HIS A 168 -13.92 3.07 4.35
N THR A 169 -14.03 2.77 3.05
CA THR A 169 -14.86 1.68 2.54
C THR A 169 -14.00 0.56 1.95
N SER A 170 -14.57 -0.64 1.84
CA SER A 170 -13.88 -1.83 1.32
C SER A 170 -13.89 -1.93 -0.22
N HIS A 171 -14.40 -0.91 -0.90
CA HIS A 171 -14.55 -0.82 -2.35
C HIS A 171 -14.39 0.62 -2.83
N LEU A 172 -14.07 0.78 -4.11
CA LEU A 172 -13.99 2.07 -4.80
C LEU A 172 -15.36 2.76 -4.84
N THR A 173 -15.40 4.06 -4.56
CA THR A 173 -16.61 4.87 -4.67
C THR A 173 -16.85 5.35 -6.11
N GLU A 174 -18.02 5.92 -6.38
CA GLU A 174 -18.35 6.46 -7.71
C GLU A 174 -17.37 7.59 -8.11
N LEU A 175 -16.80 7.46 -9.30
CA LEU A 175 -15.88 8.45 -9.82
C LEU A 175 -16.60 9.73 -10.27
N LYS A 176 -16.00 10.88 -9.93
CA LYS A 176 -16.36 12.19 -10.47
C LYS A 176 -15.71 12.41 -11.83
N ASP A 177 -16.35 13.26 -12.63
CA ASP A 177 -15.99 13.51 -14.03
C ASP A 177 -14.69 14.30 -14.24
N GLY A 178 -14.09 14.86 -13.20
CA GLY A 178 -12.98 15.83 -13.33
C GLY A 178 -11.75 15.29 -14.07
N ALA A 179 -11.37 14.03 -13.82
CA ALA A 179 -10.22 13.40 -14.49
C ALA A 179 -10.49 13.18 -15.99
N ALA A 180 -11.67 12.65 -16.32
CA ALA A 180 -12.09 12.44 -17.71
C ALA A 180 -12.25 13.77 -18.47
N TRP A 181 -12.81 14.79 -17.81
CA TRP A 181 -12.95 16.13 -18.35
C TRP A 181 -11.59 16.75 -18.70
N ALA A 182 -10.64 16.70 -17.77
CA ALA A 182 -9.28 17.20 -17.99
C ALA A 182 -8.58 16.49 -19.16
N ALA A 183 -8.71 15.16 -19.23
CA ALA A 183 -8.13 14.36 -20.29
C ALA A 183 -8.68 14.74 -21.67
N LEU A 184 -10.00 14.83 -21.79
CA LEU A 184 -10.67 15.17 -23.06
C LEU A 184 -10.45 16.61 -23.48
N GLN A 185 -10.44 17.54 -22.52
CA GLN A 185 -10.17 18.94 -22.81
C GLN A 185 -8.73 19.13 -23.32
N PHE A 186 -7.76 18.47 -22.70
CA PHE A 186 -6.38 18.43 -23.21
C PHE A 186 -6.33 17.83 -24.62
N ALA A 187 -6.95 16.67 -24.82
CA ALA A 187 -6.94 15.96 -26.11
C ALA A 187 -7.63 16.76 -27.23
N ALA A 188 -8.66 17.55 -26.91
CA ALA A 188 -9.34 18.42 -27.87
C ALA A 188 -8.56 19.69 -28.20
N ALA A 189 -7.69 20.15 -27.29
CA ALA A 189 -6.86 21.34 -27.47
C ALA A 189 -5.61 21.10 -28.33
N ILE A 190 -5.20 19.83 -28.50
CA ILE A 190 -4.04 19.45 -29.30
C ILE A 190 -4.47 18.92 -30.68
N ASN A 191 -3.70 19.26 -31.73
CA ASN A 191 -3.97 18.82 -33.10
C ASN A 191 -3.37 17.45 -33.45
N GLU A 192 -2.57 16.85 -32.56
CA GLU A 192 -1.86 15.59 -32.79
C GLU A 192 -2.37 14.47 -31.88
N THR A 193 -2.85 13.37 -32.48
CA THR A 193 -3.37 12.20 -31.75
C THR A 193 -2.29 11.45 -30.96
N THR A 194 -1.04 11.47 -31.42
CA THR A 194 0.11 10.88 -30.71
C THR A 194 0.49 11.61 -29.42
N ALA A 195 0.14 12.90 -29.32
CA ALA A 195 0.39 13.72 -28.14
C ALA A 195 -0.70 13.63 -27.06
N VAL A 196 -1.79 12.90 -27.30
CA VAL A 196 -2.88 12.71 -26.33
C VAL A 196 -2.34 12.06 -25.06
N ALA A 197 -2.59 12.72 -23.93
CA ALA A 197 -2.22 12.24 -22.61
C ALA A 197 -3.20 11.16 -22.19
N PRO A 198 -2.77 9.89 -22.04
CA PRO A 198 -3.67 8.85 -21.60
C PRO A 198 -3.98 8.99 -20.11
N VAL A 199 -5.06 8.34 -19.68
CA VAL A 199 -5.39 8.22 -18.24
C VAL A 199 -4.95 6.86 -17.74
N VAL A 200 -3.96 6.82 -16.85
CA VAL A 200 -3.42 5.60 -16.24
C VAL A 200 -4.14 5.36 -14.91
N PRO A 201 -4.94 4.29 -14.77
CA PRO A 201 -5.55 3.94 -13.50
C PRO A 201 -4.48 3.40 -12.54
N VAL A 202 -4.48 3.85 -11.30
CA VAL A 202 -3.51 3.42 -10.27
C VAL A 202 -4.21 2.97 -9.00
N GLY A 203 -4.01 1.71 -8.62
CA GLY A 203 -4.50 1.17 -7.37
C GLY A 203 -3.47 1.32 -6.25
N ILE A 204 -3.85 1.95 -5.15
CA ILE A 204 -3.09 2.04 -3.91
C ILE A 204 -3.79 1.17 -2.87
N THR A 205 -3.10 0.15 -2.39
CA THR A 205 -3.61 -0.80 -1.39
C THR A 205 -2.68 -0.85 -0.19
N TYR A 206 -3.24 -0.83 1.01
CA TYR A 206 -2.49 -0.95 2.26
C TYR A 206 -2.84 -2.26 2.95
N GLU A 207 -1.85 -3.10 3.25
CA GLU A 207 -2.05 -4.41 3.87
C GLU A 207 -1.19 -4.58 5.14
N PRO A 208 -1.72 -5.22 6.21
CA PRO A 208 -3.11 -5.64 6.41
C PRO A 208 -4.04 -4.48 6.82
N ASN A 209 -3.47 -3.30 7.12
CA ASN A 209 -4.21 -2.13 7.56
C ASN A 209 -3.44 -0.86 7.13
N LYS A 210 -4.20 0.20 6.83
CA LYS A 210 -3.69 1.48 6.32
C LYS A 210 -3.01 2.40 7.35
N HIS A 211 -3.27 2.24 8.65
CA HIS A 211 -2.80 3.15 9.72
C HIS A 211 -1.94 2.49 10.81
N HIS A 212 -1.56 1.22 10.62
CA HIS A 212 -0.61 0.57 11.51
C HIS A 212 0.81 0.83 11.07
N TRP A 213 1.68 1.11 12.04
CA TRP A 213 3.10 1.30 11.78
C TRP A 213 3.76 -0.02 11.34
N ARG A 214 4.65 0.07 10.35
CA ARG A 214 5.40 -1.02 9.72
C ARG A 214 4.55 -2.02 8.94
N THR A 215 3.49 -1.55 8.29
CA THR A 215 2.70 -2.32 7.31
C THR A 215 3.24 -2.14 5.89
N PHE A 216 2.51 -2.63 4.89
CA PHE A 216 2.90 -2.67 3.50
C PHE A 216 2.01 -1.76 2.65
N VAL A 217 2.61 -1.11 1.64
CA VAL A 217 1.89 -0.38 0.61
C VAL A 217 2.13 -1.07 -0.72
N HIS A 218 1.09 -1.28 -1.51
CA HIS A 218 1.20 -1.74 -2.89
C HIS A 218 0.60 -0.70 -3.83
N VAL A 219 1.41 -0.23 -4.78
CA VAL A 219 1.00 0.69 -5.85
C VAL A 219 1.02 -0.07 -7.17
N ARG A 220 -0.15 -0.20 -7.80
CA ARG A 220 -0.33 -0.92 -9.06
C ARG A 220 -0.76 0.03 -10.16
N TYR A 221 0.05 0.15 -11.20
CA TYR A 221 -0.26 0.90 -12.42
C TYR A 221 -0.96 0.00 -13.43
N GLY A 222 -2.19 0.33 -13.79
CA GLY A 222 -3.00 -0.42 -14.76
C GLY A 222 -2.77 0.02 -16.21
N GLN A 223 -3.48 -0.65 -17.12
CA GLN A 223 -3.40 -0.32 -18.55
C GLN A 223 -3.96 1.10 -18.80
N PRO A 224 -3.28 1.94 -19.58
CA PRO A 224 -3.76 3.28 -19.88
C PRO A 224 -5.09 3.23 -20.65
N VAL A 225 -6.05 4.05 -20.23
CA VAL A 225 -7.32 4.23 -20.94
C VAL A 225 -7.06 5.12 -22.14
N ASP A 226 -7.49 4.65 -23.33
CA ASP A 226 -7.44 5.44 -24.55
C ASP A 226 -8.45 6.60 -24.47
N VAL A 227 -7.93 7.82 -24.55
CA VAL A 227 -8.71 9.06 -24.52
C VAL A 227 -9.07 9.48 -25.95
N ALA A 228 -8.24 9.13 -26.94
CA ALA A 228 -8.37 9.62 -28.31
C ALA A 228 -9.69 9.17 -28.94
N SER A 229 -10.15 7.95 -28.65
CA SER A 229 -11.42 7.40 -29.13
C SER A 229 -12.66 8.21 -28.73
N PHE A 230 -12.57 9.05 -27.70
CA PHE A 230 -13.68 9.85 -27.18
C PHE A 230 -13.64 11.32 -27.62
N VAL A 231 -12.59 11.76 -28.31
CA VAL A 231 -12.38 13.18 -28.66
C VAL A 231 -13.39 13.69 -29.69
N ALA A 232 -13.73 12.87 -30.69
CA ALA A 232 -14.74 13.25 -31.70
C ALA A 232 -16.10 13.51 -31.05
N GLU A 233 -16.54 12.58 -30.21
CA GLU A 233 -17.78 12.73 -29.43
C GLU A 233 -17.71 13.92 -28.46
N PHE A 234 -16.55 14.18 -27.84
CA PHE A 234 -16.39 15.32 -26.94
C PHE A 234 -16.57 16.67 -27.63
N LYS A 235 -16.23 16.80 -28.92
CA LYS A 235 -16.44 18.04 -29.70
C LYS A 235 -17.92 18.31 -29.99
N GLU A 236 -18.72 17.25 -30.12
CA GLU A 236 -20.17 17.35 -30.40
C GLU A 236 -20.99 17.39 -29.10
N GLU A 237 -20.76 16.45 -28.20
CA GLU A 237 -21.48 16.27 -26.94
C GLU A 237 -20.52 16.10 -25.73
N PRO A 238 -19.92 17.19 -25.23
CA PRO A 238 -18.88 17.12 -24.20
C PRO A 238 -19.26 16.32 -22.94
N ARG A 239 -20.48 16.49 -22.44
CA ARG A 239 -20.94 15.81 -21.20
C ARG A 239 -21.12 14.31 -21.39
N ALA A 240 -21.63 13.88 -22.55
CA ALA A 240 -21.86 12.46 -22.85
C ALA A 240 -20.53 11.72 -22.99
N ALA A 241 -19.60 12.29 -23.76
CA ALA A 241 -18.25 11.75 -23.93
C ALA A 241 -17.51 11.63 -22.59
N VAL A 242 -17.60 12.66 -21.74
CA VAL A 242 -16.98 12.63 -20.40
C VAL A 242 -17.60 11.52 -19.56
N LYS A 243 -18.93 11.38 -19.52
CA LYS A 243 -19.57 10.30 -18.75
C LYS A 243 -19.15 8.91 -19.23
N LYS A 244 -19.03 8.70 -20.55
CA LYS A 244 -18.54 7.43 -21.11
C LYS A 244 -17.08 7.16 -20.72
N LEU A 245 -16.21 8.16 -20.79
CA LEU A 245 -14.82 8.02 -20.35
C LEU A 245 -14.71 7.81 -18.84
N THR A 246 -15.50 8.51 -18.02
CA THR A 246 -15.59 8.28 -16.57
C THR A 246 -16.00 6.84 -16.27
N ALA A 247 -17.01 6.30 -16.96
CA ALA A 247 -17.45 4.91 -16.78
C ALA A 247 -16.35 3.91 -17.20
N LYS A 248 -15.65 4.16 -18.31
CA LYS A 248 -14.50 3.35 -18.72
C LYS A 248 -13.37 3.41 -17.68
N LEU A 249 -13.13 4.59 -17.11
CA LEU A 249 -12.13 4.80 -16.07
C LEU A 249 -12.51 4.11 -14.75
N GLN A 250 -13.79 4.12 -14.37
CA GLN A 250 -14.33 3.39 -13.22
C GLN A 250 -13.96 1.90 -13.33
N THR A 251 -14.33 1.24 -14.44
CA THR A 251 -14.00 -0.18 -14.67
C THR A 251 -12.49 -0.43 -14.68
N SER A 252 -11.71 0.50 -15.24
CA SER A 252 -10.25 0.37 -15.31
C SER A 252 -9.60 0.51 -13.93
N LEU A 253 -10.11 1.41 -13.08
CA LEU A 253 -9.63 1.59 -11.71
C LEU A 253 -10.04 0.42 -10.82
N GLU A 254 -11.26 -0.09 -10.97
CA GLU A 254 -11.72 -1.31 -10.30
C GLU A 254 -10.84 -2.54 -10.58
N SER A 255 -10.23 -2.60 -11.77
CA SER A 255 -9.33 -3.69 -12.14
C SER A 255 -7.98 -3.68 -11.39
N VAL A 256 -7.60 -2.54 -10.82
CA VAL A 256 -6.34 -2.35 -10.07
C VAL A 256 -6.55 -2.09 -8.59
N THR A 257 -7.79 -1.92 -8.12
CA THR A 257 -8.16 -1.75 -6.71
C THR A 257 -8.90 -2.98 -6.17
N ILE A 258 -8.99 -3.09 -4.85
CA ILE A 258 -9.79 -4.10 -4.17
C ILE A 258 -11.22 -3.59 -4.03
N ASN A 259 -12.20 -4.37 -4.51
CA ASN A 259 -13.61 -3.98 -4.54
C ASN A 259 -14.49 -5.00 -3.84
N ALA A 260 -14.41 -5.05 -2.51
CA ALA A 260 -15.18 -5.98 -1.70
C ALA A 260 -16.51 -5.36 -1.23
N PRO A 261 -17.64 -6.09 -1.27
CA PRO A 261 -18.94 -5.60 -0.79
C PRO A 261 -18.92 -5.21 0.70
N SER A 262 -18.10 -5.87 1.50
CA SER A 262 -17.92 -5.56 2.92
C SER A 262 -16.51 -5.89 3.41
N TRP A 263 -16.12 -5.30 4.54
CA TRP A 263 -14.86 -5.64 5.24
C TRP A 263 -14.79 -7.12 5.63
N HIS A 264 -15.91 -7.73 6.00
CA HIS A 264 -15.97 -9.15 6.32
C HIS A 264 -15.69 -10.02 5.09
N THR A 265 -16.27 -9.67 3.94
CA THR A 265 -16.01 -10.36 2.66
C THR A 265 -14.55 -10.20 2.25
N LEU A 266 -13.97 -9.01 2.44
CA LEU A 266 -12.54 -8.78 2.18
C LEU A 266 -11.64 -9.63 3.07
N GLU A 267 -11.95 -9.76 4.36
CA GLU A 267 -11.21 -10.60 5.29
C GLU A 267 -11.25 -12.08 4.86
N LEU A 268 -12.42 -12.56 4.44
CA LEU A 268 -12.59 -13.92 3.91
C LEU A 268 -11.81 -14.13 2.62
N ALA A 269 -11.88 -13.20 1.67
CA ALA A 269 -11.15 -13.26 0.42
C ALA A 269 -9.64 -13.25 0.66
N SER A 270 -9.16 -12.44 1.61
CA SER A 270 -7.75 -12.37 1.99
C SER A 270 -7.25 -13.69 2.57
N LYS A 271 -8.08 -14.37 3.40
CA LYS A 271 -7.78 -15.72 3.92
C LYS A 271 -7.79 -16.78 2.83
N ALA A 272 -8.76 -16.75 1.94
CA ALA A 272 -8.80 -17.67 0.80
C ALA A 272 -7.57 -17.49 -0.10
N ARG A 273 -7.20 -16.23 -0.40
CA ARG A 273 -6.01 -15.87 -1.16
C ARG A 273 -4.74 -16.41 -0.50
N SER A 274 -4.58 -16.26 0.82
CA SER A 274 -3.42 -16.79 1.53
C SER A 274 -3.35 -18.32 1.50
N ILE A 275 -4.49 -19.01 1.56
CA ILE A 275 -4.54 -20.48 1.44
C ILE A 275 -4.15 -20.95 0.03
N VAL A 276 -4.59 -20.21 -1.01
CA VAL A 276 -4.36 -20.56 -2.41
C VAL A 276 -2.91 -20.31 -2.85
N LEU A 277 -2.43 -19.09 -2.62
CA LEU A 277 -1.13 -18.60 -3.10
C LEU A 277 0.01 -18.81 -2.09
N GLY A 278 -0.30 -19.06 -0.81
CA GLY A 278 0.65 -18.88 0.27
C GLY A 278 0.84 -17.41 0.64
N ARG A 279 1.27 -17.14 1.88
CA ARG A 279 1.31 -15.78 2.44
C ARG A 279 2.24 -14.81 1.69
N GLU A 280 3.40 -15.28 1.23
CA GLU A 280 4.39 -14.41 0.57
C GLU A 280 3.91 -13.93 -0.80
N ALA A 281 3.26 -14.79 -1.59
CA ALA A 281 2.67 -14.44 -2.88
C ALA A 281 1.34 -13.69 -2.74
N ALA A 282 0.57 -13.95 -1.67
CA ALA A 282 -0.74 -13.33 -1.44
C ALA A 282 -0.69 -11.80 -1.31
N THR A 283 0.39 -11.22 -0.80
CA THR A 283 0.49 -9.75 -0.57
C THR A 283 0.50 -8.89 -1.86
N ARG A 284 0.49 -9.52 -3.05
CA ARG A 284 0.99 -8.87 -4.27
C ARG A 284 0.02 -8.79 -5.45
N ASP A 285 -1.08 -9.55 -5.45
CA ASP A 285 -1.98 -9.58 -6.62
C ASP A 285 -3.43 -9.21 -6.31
N VAL A 286 -3.79 -7.99 -6.72
CA VAL A 286 -5.16 -7.46 -6.69
C VAL A 286 -6.07 -8.24 -7.65
N LYS A 287 -5.54 -8.83 -8.73
CA LYS A 287 -6.34 -9.64 -9.65
C LYS A 287 -6.86 -10.90 -8.95
N VAL A 288 -5.98 -11.63 -8.25
CA VAL A 288 -6.39 -12.86 -7.56
C VAL A 288 -7.42 -12.57 -6.47
N ILE A 289 -7.24 -11.50 -5.67
CA ILE A 289 -8.24 -11.18 -4.65
C ILE A 289 -9.58 -10.78 -5.28
N ASN A 290 -9.58 -10.03 -6.38
CA ASN A 290 -10.81 -9.67 -7.09
C ASN A 290 -11.48 -10.89 -7.73
N SER A 291 -10.72 -11.84 -8.29
CA SER A 291 -11.27 -13.11 -8.79
C SER A 291 -11.91 -13.92 -7.65
N ILE A 292 -11.25 -14.00 -6.49
CA ILE A 292 -11.82 -14.63 -5.31
C ILE A 292 -13.08 -13.90 -4.86
N LEU A 293 -13.09 -12.56 -4.82
CA LEU A 293 -14.27 -11.78 -4.43
C LEU A 293 -15.47 -12.03 -5.37
N LYS A 294 -15.24 -12.09 -6.68
CA LYS A 294 -16.29 -12.45 -7.66
C LYS A 294 -16.84 -13.84 -7.42
N LEU A 295 -15.98 -14.80 -7.10
CA LEU A 295 -16.40 -16.16 -6.73
C LEU A 295 -17.18 -16.16 -5.40
N LEU A 296 -16.77 -15.33 -4.44
CA LEU A 296 -17.45 -15.19 -3.15
C LEU A 296 -18.87 -14.62 -3.28
N ASP A 297 -19.11 -13.78 -4.27
CA ASP A 297 -20.40 -13.12 -4.52
C ASP A 297 -21.35 -13.97 -5.41
N GLY A 298 -20.81 -14.98 -6.12
CA GLY A 298 -21.57 -15.80 -7.05
C GLY A 298 -22.47 -16.84 -6.37
N SER A 299 -23.66 -17.06 -6.95
CA SER A 299 -24.63 -18.09 -6.55
C SER A 299 -24.29 -19.52 -7.04
N ASP A 300 -23.06 -19.75 -7.52
CA ASP A 300 -22.64 -21.04 -8.07
C ASP A 300 -22.64 -22.12 -6.96
N PRO A 301 -23.27 -23.30 -7.16
CA PRO A 301 -23.19 -24.43 -6.25
C PRO A 301 -21.75 -24.84 -5.88
N ILE A 302 -20.80 -24.71 -6.81
CA ILE A 302 -19.38 -25.03 -6.58
C ILE A 302 -18.75 -23.99 -5.65
N ALA A 303 -19.03 -22.70 -5.86
CA ALA A 303 -18.59 -21.62 -4.99
C ALA A 303 -19.17 -21.77 -3.58
N THR A 304 -20.46 -22.08 -3.47
CA THR A 304 -21.14 -22.35 -2.19
C THR A 304 -20.46 -23.48 -1.41
N THR A 305 -20.06 -24.55 -2.11
CA THR A 305 -19.32 -25.66 -1.51
C THR A 305 -17.93 -25.23 -1.02
N ALA A 306 -17.19 -24.46 -1.83
CA ALA A 306 -15.89 -23.92 -1.44
C ALA A 306 -16.01 -22.99 -0.21
N HIS A 307 -17.06 -22.17 -0.13
CA HIS A 307 -17.35 -21.31 1.02
C HIS A 307 -17.64 -22.12 2.28
N ALA A 308 -18.48 -23.15 2.17
CA ALA A 308 -18.80 -24.02 3.30
C ALA A 308 -17.53 -24.69 3.85
N LYS A 309 -16.63 -25.15 2.97
CA LYS A 309 -15.33 -25.70 3.36
C LYS A 309 -14.43 -24.66 4.04
N LEU A 310 -14.31 -23.45 3.47
CA LEU A 310 -13.51 -22.37 4.05
C LEU A 310 -14.04 -21.94 5.43
N LYS A 311 -15.37 -21.84 5.57
CA LYS A 311 -16.03 -21.51 6.83
C LYS A 311 -15.77 -22.60 7.87
N SER A 312 -16.00 -23.87 7.53
CA SER A 312 -15.75 -25.00 8.43
C SER A 312 -14.27 -25.10 8.84
N TYR A 313 -13.35 -24.85 7.91
CA TYR A 313 -11.91 -24.75 8.18
C TYR A 313 -11.61 -23.60 9.15
N SER A 314 -12.16 -22.40 8.90
CA SER A 314 -11.98 -21.22 9.74
C SER A 314 -12.52 -21.40 11.16
N GLU A 315 -13.66 -22.08 11.31
CA GLU A 315 -14.23 -22.43 12.61
C GLU A 315 -13.35 -23.43 13.37
N HIS A 316 -12.80 -24.44 12.68
CA HIS A 316 -11.85 -25.38 13.28
C HIS A 316 -10.55 -24.71 13.72
N LEU A 317 -10.00 -23.78 12.93
CA LEU A 317 -8.85 -22.97 13.32
C LEU A 317 -9.14 -22.20 14.63
N LYS A 318 -10.32 -21.55 14.73
CA LYS A 318 -10.76 -20.83 15.94
C LYS A 318 -10.89 -21.75 17.15
N MET A 319 -11.47 -22.94 17.00
CA MET A 319 -11.64 -23.91 18.10
C MET A 319 -10.30 -24.35 18.68
N LEU A 320 -9.28 -24.57 17.84
CA LEU A 320 -7.94 -24.93 18.30
C LEU A 320 -7.10 -23.69 18.70
N GLN A 321 -7.60 -22.48 18.43
CA GLN A 321 -6.88 -21.22 18.58
C GLN A 321 -5.52 -21.26 17.87
N VAL A 322 -5.54 -21.68 16.61
CA VAL A 322 -4.41 -21.67 15.66
C VAL A 322 -4.79 -20.86 14.42
N THR A 323 -3.80 -20.44 13.66
CA THR A 323 -3.97 -19.67 12.42
C THR A 323 -3.69 -20.55 11.19
N ASP A 324 -4.14 -20.13 10.00
CA ASP A 324 -3.82 -20.84 8.75
C ASP A 324 -2.31 -20.97 8.54
N GLU A 325 -1.55 -19.93 8.91
CA GLU A 325 -0.09 -19.91 8.81
C GLU A 325 0.57 -20.99 9.68
N ASP A 326 -0.01 -21.28 10.85
CA ASP A 326 0.49 -22.34 11.73
C ASP A 326 0.32 -23.72 11.04
N VAL A 327 -0.76 -23.91 10.28
CA VAL A 327 -1.07 -25.15 9.54
C VAL A 327 -0.20 -25.27 8.28
N GLU A 328 0.00 -24.18 7.54
CA GLU A 328 0.86 -24.14 6.35
C GLU A 328 2.31 -24.55 6.66
N THR A 329 2.85 -24.04 7.78
CA THR A 329 4.26 -24.22 8.13
C THR A 329 4.59 -25.64 8.59
N MET A 330 3.66 -26.33 9.27
CA MET A 330 3.93 -27.63 9.88
C MET A 330 2.72 -28.58 9.81
N ALA A 331 2.61 -29.32 8.70
CA ALA A 331 1.64 -30.40 8.52
C ALA A 331 1.79 -31.56 9.55
N THR A 332 3.02 -31.81 10.00
CA THR A 332 3.33 -32.86 11.00
C THR A 332 4.30 -32.31 12.05
N PRO A 333 3.79 -31.65 13.11
CA PRO A 333 4.65 -31.04 14.11
C PRO A 333 5.43 -32.09 14.91
N HIS A 334 6.75 -32.02 14.85
CA HIS A 334 7.64 -32.79 15.71
C HIS A 334 7.88 -32.01 17.00
N VAL A 335 7.35 -32.49 18.13
CA VAL A 335 7.32 -31.74 19.41
C VAL A 335 8.72 -31.24 19.84
N PRO A 336 9.79 -32.05 19.81
CA PRO A 336 11.13 -31.54 20.10
C PRO A 336 11.59 -30.38 19.20
N SER A 337 11.22 -30.39 17.92
CA SER A 337 11.57 -29.32 16.98
C SER A 337 10.83 -28.03 17.33
N LEU A 338 9.54 -28.13 17.67
CA LEU A 338 8.75 -27.00 18.17
C LEU A 338 9.30 -26.42 19.48
N VAL A 339 9.77 -27.27 20.39
CA VAL A 339 10.41 -26.81 21.64
C VAL A 339 11.69 -26.05 21.32
N CYS A 340 12.55 -26.57 20.46
CA CYS A 340 13.77 -25.86 20.02
C CYS A 340 13.44 -24.51 19.35
N GLU A 341 12.46 -24.47 18.45
CA GLU A 341 12.00 -23.23 17.79
C GLU A 341 11.45 -22.21 18.81
N CYS A 342 10.65 -22.66 19.78
CA CYS A 342 10.20 -21.80 20.89
C CYS A 342 11.37 -21.23 21.68
N LEU A 343 12.33 -22.07 22.09
CA LEU A 343 13.49 -21.63 22.88
C LEU A 343 14.38 -20.66 22.08
N TYR A 344 14.63 -20.97 20.81
CA TYR A 344 15.42 -20.13 19.92
C TYR A 344 14.76 -18.76 19.73
N HIS A 345 13.48 -18.71 19.37
CA HIS A 345 12.80 -17.44 19.14
C HIS A 345 12.50 -16.67 20.42
N LEU A 346 12.35 -17.34 21.56
CA LEU A 346 12.32 -16.69 22.87
C LEU A 346 13.67 -16.02 23.17
N PHE A 347 14.78 -16.72 22.95
CA PHE A 347 16.13 -16.18 23.12
C PHE A 347 16.37 -14.98 22.19
N VAL A 348 16.08 -15.11 20.89
CA VAL A 348 16.23 -14.01 19.91
C VAL A 348 15.35 -12.82 20.28
N SER A 349 14.09 -13.04 20.68
CA SER A 349 13.19 -11.95 21.10
C SER A 349 13.70 -11.26 22.36
N ALA A 350 14.21 -12.01 23.34
CA ALA A 350 14.77 -11.46 24.57
C ALA A 350 16.05 -10.65 24.30
N LEU A 351 16.96 -11.18 23.49
CA LEU A 351 18.17 -10.49 23.07
C LEU A 351 17.85 -9.21 22.29
N ALA A 352 16.90 -9.27 21.36
CA ALA A 352 16.45 -8.11 20.61
C ALA A 352 15.82 -7.06 21.52
N MET A 353 15.03 -7.44 22.53
CA MET A 353 14.49 -6.49 23.52
C MET A 353 15.60 -5.76 24.29
N VAL A 354 16.62 -6.47 24.74
CA VAL A 354 17.78 -5.85 25.43
C VAL A 354 18.52 -4.90 24.49
N ALA A 355 18.74 -5.30 23.25
CA ALA A 355 19.43 -4.48 22.25
C ALA A 355 18.61 -3.24 21.82
N ILE A 356 17.28 -3.35 21.77
CA ILE A 356 16.35 -2.26 21.45
C ILE A 356 16.25 -1.25 22.59
N PHE A 357 16.39 -1.71 23.84
CA PHE A 357 16.05 -0.92 25.03
C PHE A 357 16.69 0.48 25.07
N PRO A 358 18.01 0.65 24.82
CA PRO A 358 18.61 1.99 24.82
C PRO A 358 17.99 2.92 23.78
N SER A 359 17.75 2.41 22.57
CA SER A 359 17.13 3.21 21.51
C SER A 359 15.65 3.49 21.80
N PHE A 360 14.92 2.51 22.33
CA PHE A 360 13.54 2.70 22.77
C PHE A 360 13.44 3.80 23.84
N MET A 361 14.33 3.82 24.83
CA MET A 361 14.37 4.88 25.85
C MET A 361 14.64 6.27 25.26
N VAL A 362 15.57 6.36 24.31
CA VAL A 362 15.87 7.62 23.61
C VAL A 362 14.65 8.17 22.87
N HIS A 363 13.87 7.29 22.23
CA HIS A 363 12.72 7.66 21.40
C HIS A 363 11.36 7.58 22.11
N LEU A 364 11.33 7.13 23.37
CA LEU A 364 10.09 6.97 24.16
C LEU A 364 9.23 8.25 24.20
N PRO A 365 9.80 9.46 24.44
CA PRO A 365 8.99 10.68 24.40
C PRO A 365 8.31 10.89 23.05
N SER A 366 9.01 10.64 21.94
CA SER A 366 8.45 10.77 20.60
C SER A 366 7.33 9.74 20.36
N LEU A 367 7.54 8.48 20.75
CA LEU A 367 6.55 7.42 20.61
C LEU A 367 5.26 7.72 21.41
N LEU A 368 5.39 8.24 22.63
CA LEU A 368 4.25 8.63 23.47
C LEU A 368 3.45 9.78 22.85
N VAL A 369 4.14 10.85 22.43
CA VAL A 369 3.47 12.02 21.82
C VAL A 369 2.78 11.63 20.51
N VAL A 370 3.45 10.87 19.65
CA VAL A 370 2.86 10.38 18.38
C VAL A 370 1.64 9.49 18.65
N GLY A 371 1.74 8.58 19.63
CA GLY A 371 0.63 7.72 20.03
C GLY A 371 -0.59 8.52 20.52
N LEU A 372 -0.36 9.54 21.36
CA LEU A 372 -1.41 10.43 21.88
C LEU A 372 -2.07 11.27 20.77
N LEU A 373 -1.29 11.82 19.84
CA LEU A 373 -1.83 12.58 18.72
C LEU A 373 -2.64 11.69 17.78
N SER A 374 -2.13 10.50 17.49
CA SER A 374 -2.83 9.53 16.65
C SER A 374 -4.11 8.98 17.29
N SER A 375 -4.16 8.82 18.61
CA SER A 375 -5.36 8.33 19.30
C SER A 375 -6.48 9.38 19.36
N ARG A 376 -6.15 10.66 19.17
CA ARG A 376 -7.11 11.77 19.09
C ARG A 376 -7.68 11.96 17.69
N GLU A 377 -7.05 11.37 16.69
CA GLU A 377 -7.49 11.48 15.31
C GLU A 377 -8.72 10.59 15.07
N THR A 378 -9.83 11.23 14.71
CA THR A 378 -11.13 10.57 14.57
C THR A 378 -11.27 9.85 13.24
N PHE A 379 -10.62 10.34 12.18
CA PHE A 379 -10.74 9.80 10.84
C PHE A 379 -9.69 8.71 10.59
N GLU A 380 -10.10 7.55 10.12
CA GLU A 380 -9.19 6.42 9.90
C GLU A 380 -8.19 6.69 8.75
N GLU A 381 -8.61 7.46 7.74
CA GLU A 381 -7.83 7.89 6.57
C GLU A 381 -6.71 8.91 6.87
N SER A 382 -6.75 9.55 8.05
CA SER A 382 -5.77 10.56 8.48
C SER A 382 -4.82 10.04 9.55
N LYS A 383 -5.13 8.96 10.28
CA LYS A 383 -4.27 8.44 11.36
C LYS A 383 -2.82 8.22 10.94
N ALA A 384 -2.58 7.57 9.80
CA ALA A 384 -1.24 7.35 9.27
C ALA A 384 -0.50 8.67 9.00
N GLN A 385 -1.20 9.65 8.42
CA GLN A 385 -0.63 10.96 8.11
C GLN A 385 -0.25 11.72 9.38
N VAL A 386 -1.10 11.66 10.42
CA VAL A 386 -0.84 12.27 11.72
C VAL A 386 0.38 11.63 12.36
N GLN A 387 0.48 10.30 12.33
CA GLN A 387 1.64 9.60 12.86
C GLN A 387 2.94 9.98 12.14
N ILE A 388 2.92 10.03 10.81
CA ILE A 388 4.09 10.41 10.00
C ILE A 388 4.49 11.86 10.30
N PHE A 389 3.58 12.82 10.20
CA PHE A 389 3.91 14.23 10.40
C PHE A 389 4.30 14.53 11.84
N ALA A 390 3.61 13.94 12.82
CA ALA A 390 3.98 14.07 14.23
C ALA A 390 5.37 13.50 14.51
N ALA A 391 5.70 12.32 13.97
CA ALA A 391 7.03 11.74 14.15
C ALA A 391 8.13 12.66 13.59
N HIS A 392 7.92 13.22 12.40
CA HIS A 392 8.90 14.12 11.76
C HIS A 392 9.01 15.49 12.44
N ALA A 393 8.01 15.92 13.20
CA ALA A 393 8.07 17.14 14.02
C ALA A 393 8.69 16.88 15.42
N VAL A 394 8.32 15.76 16.05
CA VAL A 394 8.67 15.48 17.45
C VAL A 394 10.07 14.88 17.58
N VAL A 395 10.48 13.98 16.69
CA VAL A 395 11.81 13.33 16.78
C VAL A 395 12.97 14.34 16.75
N PRO A 396 13.02 15.33 15.85
CA PRO A 396 14.07 16.35 15.89
C PRO A 396 14.08 17.16 17.20
N SER A 397 12.89 17.45 17.75
CA SER A 397 12.75 18.15 19.02
C SER A 397 13.28 17.30 20.19
N THR A 398 13.01 15.99 20.17
CA THR A 398 13.57 15.03 21.12
C THR A 398 15.11 14.96 21.00
N TYR A 399 15.66 15.02 19.79
CA TYR A 399 17.11 15.02 19.59
C TYR A 399 17.77 16.31 20.07
N ALA A 400 17.14 17.46 19.84
CA ALA A 400 17.60 18.74 20.38
C ALA A 400 17.60 18.75 21.91
N ALA A 401 16.56 18.17 22.54
CA ALA A 401 16.50 18.01 24.00
C ALA A 401 17.63 17.10 24.52
N TRP A 402 17.91 15.98 23.84
CA TRP A 402 19.03 15.11 24.18
C TRP A 402 20.38 15.81 24.05
N TYR A 403 20.60 16.58 22.99
CA TYR A 403 21.82 17.38 22.84
C TYR A 403 21.97 18.40 23.97
N TYR A 404 20.89 19.11 24.32
CA TYR A 404 20.91 20.06 25.44
C TYR A 404 21.24 19.37 26.77
N PHE A 405 20.65 18.19 27.01
CA PHE A 405 20.96 17.36 28.17
C PHE A 405 22.45 16.97 28.19
N CYS A 406 22.99 16.46 27.09
CA CYS A 406 24.40 16.09 26.98
C CYS A 406 25.33 17.28 27.21
N ARG A 407 24.98 18.46 26.70
CA ARG A 407 25.71 19.70 26.91
C ARG A 407 25.79 20.08 28.39
N LYS A 408 24.66 20.04 29.09
CA LYS A 408 24.59 20.39 30.52
C LYS A 408 25.24 19.35 31.43
N ARG A 409 25.10 18.06 31.11
CA ARG A 409 25.54 16.98 31.99
C ARG A 409 26.99 16.53 31.77
N PHE A 410 27.48 16.60 30.53
CA PHE A 410 28.78 16.08 30.12
C PHE A 410 29.70 17.15 29.50
N GLY A 411 29.29 18.42 29.49
CA GLY A 411 30.11 19.51 28.96
C GLY A 411 30.30 19.48 27.44
N VAL A 412 29.45 18.74 26.73
CA VAL A 412 29.48 18.61 25.27
C VAL A 412 29.13 19.95 24.62
N ASN A 413 30.11 20.61 24.01
CA ASN A 413 29.94 21.95 23.42
C ASN A 413 30.51 22.01 21.99
N GLY A 414 29.91 22.86 21.16
CA GLY A 414 30.37 23.14 19.80
C GLY A 414 29.65 22.31 18.72
N TRP A 415 29.68 22.82 17.49
CA TRP A 415 28.92 22.28 16.36
C TRP A 415 29.28 20.83 16.00
N ALA A 416 30.56 20.46 16.09
CA ALA A 416 31.03 19.10 15.82
C ALA A 416 30.39 18.07 16.78
N SER A 417 30.29 18.43 18.06
CA SER A 417 29.67 17.58 19.07
C SER A 417 28.16 17.45 18.91
N ALA A 418 27.49 18.52 18.46
CA ALA A 418 26.07 18.50 18.12
C ALA A 418 25.79 17.54 16.95
N ILE A 419 26.62 17.57 15.91
CA ILE A 419 26.55 16.63 14.78
C ILE A 419 26.76 15.19 15.26
N TRP A 420 27.78 14.95 16.09
CA TRP A 420 28.06 13.62 16.63
C TRP A 420 26.89 13.05 17.44
N VAL A 421 26.31 13.85 18.35
CA VAL A 421 25.11 13.44 19.11
C VAL A 421 23.96 13.15 18.16
N TYR A 422 23.68 14.05 17.20
CA TYR A 422 22.60 13.87 16.24
C TYR A 422 22.77 12.58 15.42
N LEU A 423 23.95 12.34 14.85
CA LEU A 423 24.24 11.12 14.08
C LEU A 423 24.13 9.85 14.93
N THR A 424 24.53 9.92 16.20
CA THR A 424 24.38 8.79 17.14
C THR A 424 22.90 8.49 17.39
N LEU A 425 22.08 9.51 17.63
CA LEU A 425 20.64 9.35 17.84
C LEU A 425 19.93 8.82 16.59
N VAL A 426 20.28 9.33 15.41
CA VAL A 426 19.80 8.80 14.11
C VAL A 426 20.21 7.33 13.95
N GLY A 427 21.47 6.99 14.24
CA GLY A 427 21.97 5.62 14.19
C GLY A 427 21.20 4.68 15.13
N LEU A 428 20.91 5.13 16.35
CA LEU A 428 20.04 4.41 17.29
C LEU A 428 18.62 4.26 16.74
N GLY A 429 18.06 5.29 16.09
CA GLY A 429 16.75 5.23 15.45
C GLY A 429 16.70 4.19 14.33
N VAL A 430 17.70 4.16 13.45
CA VAL A 430 17.81 3.14 12.39
C VAL A 430 17.96 1.74 12.98
N LEU A 431 18.80 1.59 14.01
CA LEU A 431 18.97 0.33 14.72
C LEU A 431 17.66 -0.15 15.36
N TYR A 432 16.89 0.77 15.96
CA TYR A 432 15.56 0.48 16.50
C TYR A 432 14.63 -0.10 15.45
N LEU A 433 14.52 0.54 14.28
CA LEU A 433 13.68 0.06 13.19
C LEU A 433 14.04 -1.38 12.76
N ARG A 434 15.34 -1.66 12.62
CA ARG A 434 15.83 -2.98 12.17
C ARG A 434 15.65 -4.06 13.23
N LEU A 435 16.01 -3.77 14.48
CA LEU A 435 15.85 -4.73 15.57
C LEU A 435 14.38 -4.96 15.89
N GLU A 436 13.53 -3.95 15.78
CA GLU A 436 12.08 -4.08 15.99
C GLU A 436 11.44 -5.00 14.95
N ASP A 437 11.89 -4.96 13.68
CA ASP A 437 11.48 -5.93 12.66
C ASP A 437 11.87 -7.36 13.04
N ILE A 438 13.14 -7.57 13.44
CA ILE A 438 13.65 -8.88 13.87
C ILE A 438 12.86 -9.37 15.08
N ARG A 439 12.63 -8.51 16.07
CA ARG A 439 11.86 -8.83 17.28
C ARG A 439 10.43 -9.21 16.94
N ARG A 440 9.75 -8.46 16.05
CA ARG A 440 8.38 -8.76 15.61
C ARG A 440 8.32 -10.11 14.91
N GLU A 441 9.25 -10.40 14.01
CA GLU A 441 9.30 -11.69 13.33
C GLU A 441 9.57 -12.84 14.31
N ALA A 442 10.56 -12.70 15.19
CA ALA A 442 10.86 -13.69 16.22
C ALA A 442 9.65 -13.91 17.14
N PHE A 443 8.95 -12.86 17.55
CA PHE A 443 7.74 -12.96 18.36
C PHE A 443 6.60 -13.65 17.63
N THR A 444 6.38 -13.36 16.33
CA THR A 444 5.39 -14.07 15.50
C THR A 444 5.69 -15.56 15.41
N ARG A 445 6.97 -15.94 15.18
CA ARG A 445 7.40 -17.34 15.12
C ARG A 445 7.33 -18.05 16.48
N LEU A 446 7.68 -17.36 17.56
CA LEU A 446 7.49 -17.83 18.93
C LEU A 446 6.01 -18.11 19.22
N ALA A 447 5.13 -17.15 18.93
CA ALA A 447 3.70 -17.28 19.15
C ALA A 447 3.11 -18.45 18.33
N ARG A 448 3.55 -18.65 17.08
CA ARG A 448 3.20 -19.81 16.25
C ARG A 448 3.62 -21.12 16.91
N SER A 449 4.90 -21.24 17.24
CA SER A 449 5.46 -22.46 17.81
C SER A 449 4.80 -22.81 19.14
N TRP A 450 4.51 -21.81 19.96
CA TRP A 450 3.76 -21.95 21.21
C TRP A 450 2.32 -22.44 20.99
N ARG A 451 1.59 -21.84 20.03
CA ARG A 451 0.22 -22.28 19.69
C ARG A 451 0.21 -23.74 19.26
N LEU A 452 1.13 -24.14 18.38
CA LEU A 452 1.26 -25.52 17.90
C LEU A 452 1.64 -26.49 19.03
N LEU A 453 2.59 -26.12 19.89
CA LEU A 453 3.02 -26.92 21.04
C LEU A 453 1.85 -27.17 22.00
N ARG A 454 1.08 -26.13 22.34
CA ARG A 454 -0.11 -26.20 23.18
C ARG A 454 -1.19 -27.12 22.61
N VAL A 455 -1.36 -27.14 21.28
CA VAL A 455 -2.27 -28.09 20.64
C VAL A 455 -1.70 -29.51 20.72
N CYS A 456 -0.42 -29.72 20.40
CA CYS A 456 0.22 -31.03 20.47
C CYS A 456 0.24 -31.65 21.87
N ALA A 457 0.31 -30.82 22.92
CA ALA A 457 0.25 -31.25 24.31
C ALA A 457 -1.12 -31.85 24.70
N LYS A 458 -2.19 -31.58 23.92
CA LYS A 458 -3.49 -32.23 24.12
C LYS A 458 -3.46 -33.62 23.47
N GLY A 459 -3.96 -34.66 24.16
CA GLY A 459 -3.85 -36.05 23.72
C GLY A 459 -4.42 -36.39 22.32
N LYS A 460 -5.28 -35.54 21.73
CA LYS A 460 -5.78 -35.68 20.34
C LYS A 460 -5.30 -34.57 19.39
N GLY A 461 -4.44 -33.66 19.84
CA GLY A 461 -4.11 -32.43 19.12
C GLY A 461 -3.32 -32.63 17.83
N THR A 462 -2.35 -33.55 17.81
CA THR A 462 -1.60 -33.91 16.59
C THR A 462 -2.52 -34.45 15.49
N ARG A 463 -3.49 -35.30 15.86
CA ARG A 463 -4.53 -35.78 14.94
C ARG A 463 -5.40 -34.64 14.41
N GLN A 464 -5.80 -33.70 15.27
CA GLN A 464 -6.61 -32.54 14.86
C GLN A 464 -5.85 -31.61 13.89
N LEU A 465 -4.54 -31.41 14.08
CA LEU A 465 -3.69 -30.64 13.16
C LEU A 465 -3.55 -31.33 11.79
N ARG A 466 -3.46 -32.66 11.78
CA ARG A 466 -3.48 -33.42 10.52
C ARG A 466 -4.80 -33.25 9.76
N ILE A 467 -5.92 -33.32 10.47
CA ILE A 467 -7.26 -33.07 9.88
C ILE A 467 -7.34 -31.64 9.32
N LEU A 468 -6.82 -30.65 10.04
CA LEU A 468 -6.76 -29.26 9.54
C LEU A 468 -5.90 -29.14 8.28
N THR A 469 -4.79 -29.84 8.22
CA THR A 469 -3.91 -29.84 7.03
C THR A 469 -4.65 -30.43 5.82
N GLU A 470 -5.34 -31.56 6.00
CA GLU A 470 -6.16 -32.19 4.96
C GLU A 470 -7.28 -31.23 4.49
N ARG A 471 -7.98 -30.59 5.43
CA ARG A 471 -9.01 -29.58 5.12
C ARG A 471 -8.45 -28.34 4.41
N ARG A 472 -7.25 -27.88 4.79
CA ARG A 472 -6.58 -26.77 4.10
C ARG A 472 -6.33 -27.10 2.63
N VAL A 473 -5.87 -28.33 2.34
CA VAL A 473 -5.68 -28.82 0.97
C VAL A 473 -7.03 -28.89 0.24
N GLU A 474 -8.08 -29.40 0.87
CA GLU A 474 -9.42 -29.44 0.24
C GLU A 474 -9.96 -28.05 -0.08
N VAL A 475 -9.78 -27.07 0.81
CA VAL A 475 -10.15 -25.67 0.58
C VAL A 475 -9.34 -25.12 -0.59
N ARG A 476 -8.02 -25.29 -0.57
CA ARG A 476 -7.11 -24.83 -1.63
C ARG A 476 -7.51 -25.40 -2.99
N GLU A 477 -7.73 -26.71 -3.08
CA GLU A 477 -8.16 -27.38 -4.31
C GLU A 477 -9.53 -26.89 -4.79
N SER A 478 -10.49 -26.67 -3.89
CA SER A 478 -11.80 -26.14 -4.24
C SER A 478 -11.69 -24.72 -4.85
N PHE A 479 -10.90 -23.83 -4.26
CA PHE A 479 -10.68 -22.50 -4.83
C PHE A 479 -9.84 -22.53 -6.11
N LEU A 480 -8.84 -23.41 -6.22
CA LEU A 480 -8.05 -23.56 -7.45
C LEU A 480 -8.89 -24.06 -8.63
N ARG A 481 -9.84 -24.97 -8.41
CA ARG A 481 -10.78 -25.41 -9.46
C ARG A 481 -11.64 -24.24 -9.93
N LEU A 482 -12.23 -23.48 -9.00
CA LEU A 482 -13.03 -22.30 -9.33
C LEU A 482 -12.23 -21.25 -10.10
N LEU A 483 -10.97 -21.02 -9.73
CA LEU A 483 -10.10 -20.08 -10.43
C LEU A 483 -9.70 -20.58 -11.84
N LYS A 484 -9.65 -21.91 -12.07
CA LYS A 484 -9.43 -22.48 -13.40
C LYS A 484 -10.67 -22.40 -14.29
N ASP A 485 -11.84 -22.64 -13.70
CA ASP A 485 -13.11 -22.72 -14.44
C ASP A 485 -13.69 -21.32 -14.72
N GLY A 486 -13.27 -20.29 -13.96
CA GLY A 486 -13.68 -18.90 -14.12
C GLY A 486 -12.69 -17.98 -14.88
N LEU A 487 -11.54 -18.53 -15.31
CA LEU A 487 -10.61 -17.90 -16.26
C LEU A 487 -10.82 -18.51 -17.64
#